data_AF-A0A6P6RKR7-F1
#
_entry.id   AF-A0A6P6RKR7-F1
#
_cell.length_a   1.000
_cell.length_b   1.000
_cell.length_c   1.000
_cell.angle_alpha   90.00
_cell.angle_beta   90.00
_cell.angle_gamma   90.00
#
_symmetry.space_group_name_H-M   'P 1'
#
loop_
_entity.id
_entity.type
_entity.pdbx_description
1 polymer ?
#
loop_
_entity_poly.entity_id
_entity_poly.type
_entity_poly.pdbx_seq_one_letter_code
_entity_poly.pdbx_strand_id
1 'polypeptide(L)'
;MSRSQSSRRTGSMRPVNAAADGRKMRSIIAEDPEWSLELVPLLTTLCLQHIIKHFREKPILDELTPNYKAYVLQRLPTSLPLTVTANLISDESYWKRCCEALWAVSDVSTYDNSWKRMFFERHLENIIEYFIPDATDTKTVLDAVPLCGSYVKRLRVSQLLPPIRESARFDEDDRSDCASDTGSEGPSVDHFDFRILLDKLPNLEELSVVYGVKGCGMNFEWNLFEFTFRDCESLAKALHSCKTLQVFRIHRSKVDDEKCCLLVSQLLDHPSLQELDFSHNHIGDRGARAIGKLLNRSQLKKLVICNNQIRGPGAQALAHALSRNTSLMSLNLRLNRIGDEGGQALAQALVKNKTLVNLHLGGNKMTEPSAVALSQALVENCTLENLNLSNNKLGVDGGKVLEEGMSHNSSLVECDLRLTDVAQDSEYCITQALRTNQSQAACKNQTPG
;
A
#
# COMPACT_ATOMS: atom_id res chain seq x y z
N MET A 1 35.22 67.67 -12.60
CA MET A 1 35.09 68.97 -11.92
C MET A 1 33.88 68.88 -11.00
N SER A 2 34.07 68.43 -9.77
CA SER A 2 34.35 69.25 -8.58
C SER A 2 33.11 69.99 -8.06
N ARG A 3 32.58 69.45 -6.95
CA ARG A 3 32.11 70.15 -5.71
C ARG A 3 30.92 71.13 -5.86
N SER A 4 29.97 71.28 -4.92
CA SER A 4 29.93 70.92 -3.50
C SER A 4 28.57 71.27 -2.89
N GLN A 5 28.20 70.47 -1.86
CA GLN A 5 27.58 70.85 -0.56
C GLN A 5 26.13 71.37 -0.52
N SER A 6 25.21 70.60 0.08
CA SER A 6 24.82 70.55 1.52
C SER A 6 23.61 71.47 1.75
N SER A 7 22.54 71.14 2.48
CA SER A 7 22.48 70.60 3.84
C SER A 7 21.02 70.20 4.17
N ARG A 8 20.90 69.27 5.12
CA ARG A 8 19.68 68.70 5.74
C ARG A 8 18.67 69.76 6.25
N ARG A 9 17.38 69.42 6.26
CA ARG A 9 16.59 69.16 7.50
C ARG A 9 15.13 68.72 7.23
N THR A 10 14.69 67.89 8.16
CA THR A 10 13.42 67.17 8.36
C THR A 10 12.20 68.08 8.63
N GLY A 11 11.00 67.65 8.24
CA GLY A 11 9.77 68.29 8.74
C GLY A 11 8.44 67.73 8.21
N SER A 12 7.89 66.77 8.95
CA SER A 12 6.46 66.54 9.28
C SER A 12 5.33 66.78 8.26
N MET A 13 4.51 65.74 8.07
CA MET A 13 3.22 65.70 7.35
C MET A 13 2.14 66.62 7.97
N ARG A 14 1.27 67.15 7.11
CA ARG A 14 -0.12 67.52 7.45
C ARG A 14 -1.07 66.99 6.37
N PRO A 15 -2.16 66.28 6.72
CA PRO A 15 -3.26 66.04 5.79
C PRO A 15 -4.30 67.16 5.85
N VAL A 16 -5.01 67.33 4.74
CA VAL A 16 -6.02 68.36 4.46
C VAL A 16 -7.36 67.99 5.11
N ASN A 17 -8.00 69.01 5.72
CA ASN A 17 -9.27 68.95 6.44
C ASN A 17 -10.48 68.56 5.59
N ALA A 18 -11.37 67.81 6.24
CA ALA A 18 -12.76 67.58 5.85
C ALA A 18 -13.66 68.71 6.35
N ALA A 19 -14.69 69.08 5.57
CA ALA A 19 -15.90 69.73 6.09
C ALA A 19 -17.07 69.54 5.11
N ALA A 20 -18.17 68.95 5.59
CA ALA A 20 -19.56 69.41 5.45
C ALA A 20 -20.56 68.22 5.42
N ASP A 21 -21.07 67.81 6.58
CA ASP A 21 -22.48 67.44 6.68
C ASP A 21 -23.04 67.84 8.05
N GLY A 22 -24.10 68.65 8.02
CA GLY A 22 -24.63 69.43 9.13
C GLY A 22 -25.82 68.76 9.80
N ARG A 23 -25.63 67.54 10.31
CA ARG A 23 -26.58 66.95 11.28
C ARG A 23 -26.03 67.15 12.68
N LYS A 24 -26.74 67.95 13.49
CA LYS A 24 -26.47 68.12 14.94
C LYS A 24 -26.51 66.75 15.63
N MET A 25 -25.35 66.11 15.66
CA MET A 25 -25.10 64.88 16.40
C MET A 25 -25.06 65.28 17.88
N ARG A 26 -26.08 64.90 18.65
CA ARG A 26 -25.97 64.93 20.12
C ARG A 26 -24.84 63.96 20.46
N SER A 27 -23.68 64.48 20.84
CA SER A 27 -22.56 63.68 21.29
C SER A 27 -22.89 63.09 22.66
N ILE A 28 -23.38 61.86 22.70
CA ILE A 28 -23.36 61.06 23.91
C ILE A 28 -21.93 60.52 23.99
N ILE A 29 -21.08 61.19 24.73
CA ILE A 29 -19.78 60.64 25.13
C ILE A 29 -20.08 59.79 26.36
N ALA A 30 -20.07 58.47 26.19
CA ALA A 30 -19.97 57.57 27.32
C ALA A 30 -18.53 57.68 27.84
N GLU A 31 -18.33 58.33 28.97
CA GLU A 31 -17.06 58.34 29.70
C GLU A 31 -16.89 56.98 30.37
N ASP A 32 -16.35 56.01 29.63
CA ASP A 32 -15.81 54.79 30.22
C ASP A 32 -14.28 54.78 30.00
N PRO A 33 -13.46 54.96 31.04
CA PRO A 33 -12.00 54.98 30.95
C PRO A 33 -11.36 53.64 30.55
N GLU A 34 -12.12 52.54 30.58
CA GLU A 34 -11.68 51.20 30.12
C GLU A 34 -12.06 50.93 28.65
N TRP A 35 -12.69 51.89 27.96
CA TRP A 35 -13.18 51.71 26.59
C TRP A 35 -12.03 51.60 25.58
N SER A 36 -11.68 50.37 25.23
CA SER A 36 -10.72 50.01 24.19
C SER A 36 -11.12 50.53 22.80
N LEU A 37 -10.16 51.11 22.06
CA LEU A 37 -10.28 51.50 20.65
C LEU A 37 -10.27 50.30 19.67
N GLU A 38 -10.30 49.07 20.19
CA GLU A 38 -10.44 47.88 19.34
C GLU A 38 -11.74 47.97 18.54
N LEU A 39 -11.61 47.96 17.21
CA LEU A 39 -12.72 47.93 16.28
C LEU A 39 -13.68 46.80 16.69
N VAL A 40 -14.89 47.17 17.13
CA VAL A 40 -15.93 46.20 17.46
C VAL A 40 -16.13 45.29 16.24
N PRO A 41 -15.92 43.98 16.38
CA PRO A 41 -16.04 43.06 15.25
C PRO A 41 -17.45 43.14 14.66
N LEU A 42 -17.53 43.04 13.34
CA LEU A 42 -18.83 43.04 12.65
C LEU A 42 -19.73 41.95 13.25
N LEU A 43 -21.03 42.24 13.36
CA LEU A 43 -22.02 41.27 13.84
C LEU A 43 -21.94 39.95 13.04
N THR A 44 -21.65 40.04 11.74
CA THR A 44 -21.41 38.88 10.87
C THR A 44 -20.24 38.01 11.37
N THR A 45 -19.11 38.63 11.75
CA THR A 45 -17.95 37.92 12.30
C THR A 45 -18.27 37.24 13.63
N LEU A 46 -19.00 37.92 14.52
CA LEU A 46 -19.44 37.36 15.80
C LEU A 46 -20.40 36.17 15.59
N CYS A 47 -21.35 36.28 14.67
CA CYS A 47 -22.26 35.19 14.31
C CYS A 47 -21.49 33.98 13.74
N LEU A 48 -20.51 34.20 12.86
CA LEU A 48 -19.69 33.11 12.29
C LEU A 48 -18.83 32.42 13.37
N GLN A 49 -18.26 33.19 14.30
CA GLN A 49 -17.52 32.63 15.45
C GLN A 49 -18.44 31.79 16.35
N HIS A 50 -19.67 32.25 16.59
CA HIS A 50 -20.66 31.50 17.34
C HIS A 50 -21.03 30.18 16.64
N ILE A 51 -21.23 30.21 15.31
CA ILE A 51 -21.49 29.01 14.50
C ILE A 51 -20.32 28.02 14.61
N ILE A 52 -19.07 28.48 14.51
CA ILE A 52 -17.89 27.62 14.65
C ILE A 52 -17.85 26.97 16.05
N LYS A 53 -18.12 27.74 17.10
CA LYS A 53 -18.09 27.26 18.49
C LYS A 53 -19.16 26.22 18.78
N HIS A 54 -20.37 26.40 18.24
CA HIS A 54 -21.53 25.52 18.46
C HIS A 54 -21.78 24.55 17.29
N PHE A 55 -20.80 24.38 16.40
CA PHE A 55 -20.95 23.56 15.20
C PHE A 55 -21.33 22.11 15.51
N ARG A 56 -20.86 21.57 16.65
CA ARG A 56 -21.21 20.22 17.12
C ARG A 56 -22.71 20.04 17.36
N GLU A 57 -23.37 21.06 17.89
CA GLU A 57 -24.77 21.01 18.29
C GLU A 57 -25.69 21.37 17.11
N LYS A 58 -25.27 22.34 16.30
CA LYS A 58 -26.07 22.85 15.18
C LYS A 58 -25.22 23.11 13.93
N PRO A 59 -24.93 22.06 13.14
CA PRO A 59 -24.05 22.18 11.98
C PRO A 59 -24.79 22.75 10.75
N ILE A 60 -25.04 24.05 10.72
CA ILE A 60 -25.79 24.75 9.64
C ILE A 60 -24.96 25.04 8.39
N LEU A 61 -24.06 24.14 7.99
CA LEU A 61 -23.08 24.42 6.94
C LEU A 61 -23.71 24.68 5.56
N ASP A 62 -24.82 23.99 5.24
CA ASP A 62 -25.48 24.08 3.94
C ASP A 62 -26.41 25.29 3.80
N GLU A 63 -26.74 25.96 4.91
CA GLU A 63 -27.51 27.20 4.92
C GLU A 63 -26.64 28.45 4.66
N LEU A 64 -25.31 28.30 4.70
CA LEU A 64 -24.37 29.41 4.54
C LEU A 64 -24.05 29.71 3.07
N THR A 65 -23.89 30.99 2.76
CA THR A 65 -23.36 31.41 1.45
C THR A 65 -21.92 30.90 1.25
N PRO A 66 -21.43 30.72 0.01
CA PRO A 66 -20.12 30.14 -0.25
C PRO A 66 -18.95 30.84 0.48
N ASN A 67 -18.97 32.17 0.58
CA ASN A 67 -17.94 32.94 1.25
C ASN A 67 -17.90 32.65 2.77
N TYR A 68 -19.07 32.56 3.40
CA TYR A 68 -19.18 32.24 4.82
C TYR A 68 -18.90 30.77 5.10
N LYS A 69 -19.29 29.87 4.20
CA LYS A 69 -18.97 28.43 4.25
C LYS A 69 -17.45 28.23 4.24
N ALA A 70 -16.72 28.87 3.33
CA ALA A 70 -15.26 28.83 3.29
C ALA A 70 -14.62 29.40 4.58
N TYR A 71 -15.14 30.52 5.09
CA TYR A 71 -14.65 31.12 6.34
C TYR A 71 -14.80 30.17 7.54
N VAL A 72 -15.96 29.52 7.67
CA VAL A 72 -16.26 28.55 8.73
C VAL A 72 -15.37 27.33 8.56
N LEU A 73 -15.33 26.72 7.37
CA LEU A 73 -14.54 25.51 7.09
C LEU A 73 -13.05 25.67 7.38
N GLN A 74 -12.47 26.85 7.14
CA GLN A 74 -11.07 27.13 7.47
C GLN A 74 -10.80 27.20 8.98
N ARG A 75 -11.82 27.46 9.80
CA ARG A 75 -11.70 27.71 11.25
C ARG A 75 -12.37 26.64 12.11
N LEU A 76 -13.03 25.65 11.51
CA LEU A 76 -13.54 24.51 12.25
C LEU A 76 -12.40 23.74 12.93
N PRO A 77 -12.58 23.34 14.20
CA PRO A 77 -11.64 22.47 14.90
C PRO A 77 -11.50 21.11 14.21
N THR A 78 -10.28 20.58 14.15
CA THR A 78 -10.00 19.24 13.61
C THR A 78 -10.44 18.11 14.54
N SER A 79 -10.73 18.42 15.81
CA SER A 79 -11.16 17.48 16.85
C SER A 79 -12.68 17.22 16.88
N LEU A 80 -13.42 17.70 15.88
CA LEU A 80 -14.87 17.51 15.81
C LEU A 80 -15.21 16.03 15.55
N PRO A 81 -16.29 15.49 16.17
CA PRO A 81 -16.69 14.11 15.96
C PRO A 81 -16.97 13.78 14.49
N LEU A 82 -16.53 12.60 14.03
CA LEU A 82 -16.76 12.14 12.66
C LEU A 82 -18.25 11.94 12.36
N THR A 83 -19.07 11.64 13.37
CA THR A 83 -20.53 11.56 13.23
C THR A 83 -21.15 12.87 12.75
N VAL A 84 -20.51 14.01 12.99
CA VAL A 84 -20.95 15.33 12.53
C VAL A 84 -20.28 15.69 11.20
N THR A 85 -18.98 15.43 11.07
CA THR A 85 -18.16 15.97 9.97
C THR A 85 -18.12 15.08 8.73
N ALA A 86 -18.20 13.75 8.86
CA ALA A 86 -17.97 12.82 7.77
C ALA A 86 -18.93 12.99 6.59
N ASN A 87 -20.22 13.14 6.87
CA ASN A 87 -21.25 13.25 5.84
C ASN A 87 -21.48 14.70 5.39
N LEU A 88 -21.20 15.67 6.25
CA LEU A 88 -21.49 17.08 5.99
C LEU A 88 -20.34 17.82 5.29
N ILE A 89 -19.09 17.50 5.65
CA ILE A 89 -17.92 18.23 5.17
C ILE A 89 -17.25 17.46 4.03
N SER A 90 -17.35 18.00 2.82
CA SER A 90 -16.61 17.52 1.64
C SER A 90 -15.40 18.40 1.28
N ASP A 91 -15.11 19.42 2.09
CA ASP A 91 -14.03 20.36 1.83
C ASP A 91 -12.66 19.75 2.11
N GLU A 92 -11.82 19.68 1.07
CA GLU A 92 -10.49 19.08 1.13
C GLU A 92 -9.51 19.88 2.01
N SER A 93 -9.72 21.20 2.18
CA SER A 93 -8.86 22.02 3.05
C SER A 93 -9.07 21.70 4.53
N TYR A 94 -10.30 21.36 4.93
CA TYR A 94 -10.62 20.86 6.26
C TYR A 94 -9.94 19.51 6.51
N TRP A 95 -10.13 18.55 5.61
CA TRP A 95 -9.54 17.22 5.76
C TRP A 95 -8.01 17.22 5.70
N LYS A 96 -7.41 18.11 4.91
CA LYS A 96 -5.97 18.34 4.94
C LYS A 96 -5.48 18.71 6.33
N ARG A 97 -6.12 19.68 7.00
CA ARG A 97 -5.76 20.07 8.37
C ARG A 97 -5.97 18.92 9.36
N CYS A 98 -7.03 18.12 9.20
CA CYS A 98 -7.25 16.93 10.02
C CYS A 98 -6.11 15.91 9.85
N CYS A 99 -5.67 15.66 8.62
CA CYS A 99 -4.55 14.77 8.35
C CYS A 99 -3.23 15.30 8.93
N GLU A 100 -2.92 16.58 8.71
CA GLU A 100 -1.69 17.23 9.22
C GLU A 100 -1.66 17.28 10.75
N ALA A 101 -2.81 17.34 11.41
CA ALA A 101 -2.91 17.30 12.87
C ALA A 101 -2.64 15.90 13.46
N LEU A 102 -2.97 14.83 12.72
CA LEU A 102 -2.81 13.44 13.19
C LEU A 102 -1.51 12.79 12.73
N TRP A 103 -1.00 13.16 11.55
CA TRP A 103 0.13 12.48 10.91
C TRP A 103 1.17 13.46 10.39
N ALA A 104 2.40 13.31 10.88
CA ALA A 104 3.54 14.15 10.50
C ALA A 104 3.90 14.06 9.01
N VAL A 105 3.67 12.90 8.37
CA VAL A 105 3.87 12.70 6.94
C VAL A 105 2.53 12.37 6.31
N SER A 106 2.11 13.19 5.37
CA SER A 106 0.88 13.00 4.61
C SER A 106 1.11 13.26 3.12
N ASP A 107 1.08 12.20 2.32
CA ASP A 107 1.17 12.24 0.87
C ASP A 107 -0.18 11.83 0.24
N VAL A 108 -0.86 12.80 -0.36
CA VAL A 108 -2.18 12.62 -0.97
C VAL A 108 -2.11 12.07 -2.40
N SER A 109 -0.93 12.05 -3.03
CA SER A 109 -0.75 11.67 -4.44
C SER A 109 -1.26 10.26 -4.73
N THR A 110 -1.18 9.37 -3.75
CA THR A 110 -1.64 7.99 -3.87
C THR A 110 -3.16 7.85 -3.69
N TYR A 111 -3.88 8.85 -3.16
CA TYR A 111 -5.30 8.77 -2.79
C TYR A 111 -6.20 9.53 -3.78
N ASP A 112 -5.87 9.51 -5.07
CA ASP A 112 -6.53 10.30 -6.12
C ASP A 112 -6.56 11.81 -5.81
N ASN A 113 -5.57 12.31 -5.06
CA ASN A 113 -5.51 13.68 -4.54
C ASN A 113 -6.69 14.08 -3.61
N SER A 114 -7.38 13.13 -2.97
CA SER A 114 -8.40 13.41 -1.94
C SER A 114 -7.87 13.19 -0.52
N TRP A 115 -7.81 14.28 0.25
CA TRP A 115 -7.49 14.27 1.68
C TRP A 115 -8.58 13.61 2.50
N LYS A 116 -9.85 13.76 2.12
CA LYS A 116 -10.98 13.09 2.78
C LYS A 116 -10.84 11.58 2.72
N ARG A 117 -10.55 11.04 1.53
CA ARG A 117 -10.29 9.62 1.33
C ARG A 117 -9.09 9.14 2.15
N MET A 118 -7.97 9.86 2.07
CA MET A 118 -6.76 9.56 2.84
C MET A 118 -7.04 9.49 4.34
N PHE A 119 -7.78 10.46 4.88
CA PHE A 119 -8.15 10.50 6.28
C PHE A 119 -8.92 9.23 6.68
N PHE A 120 -9.95 8.87 5.91
CA PHE A 120 -10.82 7.74 6.23
C PHE A 120 -10.15 6.37 6.08
N GLU A 121 -9.36 6.16 5.02
CA GLU A 121 -8.56 4.93 4.86
C GLU A 121 -7.61 4.78 6.05
N ARG A 122 -6.82 5.80 6.38
CA ARG A 122 -5.86 5.76 7.50
C ARG A 122 -6.52 5.68 8.87
N HIS A 123 -7.68 6.31 9.05
CA HIS A 123 -8.43 6.24 10.30
C HIS A 123 -8.92 4.82 10.56
N LEU A 124 -9.49 4.17 9.54
CA LEU A 124 -9.94 2.78 9.64
C LEU A 124 -8.76 1.82 9.82
N GLU A 125 -7.66 2.01 9.08
CA GLU A 125 -6.40 1.27 9.30
C GLU A 125 -5.94 1.38 10.75
N ASN A 126 -5.96 2.59 11.33
CA ASN A 126 -5.56 2.81 12.72
C ASN A 126 -6.49 2.11 13.71
N ILE A 127 -7.81 2.10 13.49
CA ILE A 127 -8.74 1.35 14.34
C ILE A 127 -8.38 -0.14 14.34
N ILE A 128 -8.07 -0.71 13.17
CA ILE A 128 -7.75 -2.13 13.03
C ILE A 128 -6.37 -2.46 13.61
N GLU A 129 -5.35 -1.64 13.33
CA GLU A 129 -3.98 -1.86 13.81
C GLU A 129 -3.86 -1.84 15.33
N TYR A 130 -4.74 -1.08 16.02
CA TYR A 130 -4.79 -1.00 17.49
C TYR A 130 -5.97 -1.79 18.08
N PHE A 131 -6.68 -2.58 17.26
CA PHE A 131 -7.73 -3.45 17.76
C PHE A 131 -7.10 -4.61 18.52
N ILE A 132 -7.41 -4.69 19.81
CA ILE A 132 -7.00 -5.79 20.67
C ILE A 132 -8.18 -6.76 20.78
N PRO A 133 -8.06 -8.01 20.29
CA PRO A 133 -9.07 -9.05 20.47
C PRO A 133 -9.45 -9.20 21.95
N ASP A 134 -10.73 -9.45 22.22
CA ASP A 134 -11.36 -9.57 23.55
C ASP A 134 -11.37 -8.31 24.43
N ALA A 135 -10.48 -7.34 24.20
CA ALA A 135 -10.45 -6.07 24.96
C ALA A 135 -11.17 -4.91 24.25
N THR A 136 -11.16 -4.90 22.92
CA THR A 136 -11.77 -3.81 22.11
C THR A 136 -13.17 -4.19 21.65
N ASP A 137 -14.17 -3.35 21.92
CA ASP A 137 -15.53 -3.60 21.44
C ASP A 137 -15.60 -3.50 19.90
N THR A 138 -16.09 -4.57 19.27
CA THR A 138 -16.36 -4.66 17.83
C THR A 138 -17.23 -3.51 17.29
N LYS A 139 -18.07 -2.89 18.14
CA LYS A 139 -18.86 -1.70 17.77
C LYS A 139 -17.99 -0.55 17.29
N THR A 140 -16.77 -0.41 17.80
CA THR A 140 -15.83 0.65 17.37
C THR A 140 -15.59 0.61 15.85
N VAL A 141 -15.48 -0.60 15.29
CA VAL A 141 -15.32 -0.80 13.84
C VAL A 141 -16.65 -0.62 13.12
N LEU A 142 -17.72 -1.22 13.65
CA LEU A 142 -19.04 -1.18 13.02
C LEU A 142 -19.64 0.22 12.94
N ASP A 143 -19.38 1.09 13.92
CA ASP A 143 -19.84 2.48 13.95
C ASP A 143 -19.06 3.37 12.96
N ALA A 144 -17.81 3.00 12.66
CA ALA A 144 -16.99 3.71 11.67
C ALA A 144 -17.45 3.43 10.23
N VAL A 145 -17.89 2.20 9.94
CA VAL A 145 -18.24 1.73 8.58
C VAL A 145 -19.26 2.63 7.87
N PRO A 146 -20.41 3.03 8.46
CA PRO A 146 -21.36 3.93 7.81
C PRO A 146 -20.80 5.32 7.49
N LEU A 147 -19.78 5.76 8.23
CA LEU A 147 -19.18 7.10 8.08
C LEU A 147 -18.11 7.11 6.97
N CYS A 148 -17.33 6.04 6.86
CA CYS A 148 -16.14 6.00 6.02
C CYS A 148 -16.21 5.02 4.84
N GLY A 149 -17.10 4.02 4.88
CA GLY A 149 -17.04 2.84 4.01
C GLY A 149 -17.11 3.12 2.52
N SER A 150 -17.79 4.19 2.09
CA SER A 150 -17.85 4.59 0.67
C SER A 150 -16.54 5.18 0.14
N TYR A 151 -15.69 5.70 1.02
CA TYR A 151 -14.41 6.32 0.68
C TYR A 151 -13.24 5.33 0.72
N VAL A 152 -13.39 4.20 1.43
CA VAL A 152 -12.33 3.21 1.59
C VAL A 152 -12.22 2.34 0.34
N LYS A 153 -11.18 2.60 -0.46
CA LYS A 153 -10.80 1.70 -1.56
C LYS A 153 -9.57 0.88 -1.24
N ARG A 154 -8.73 1.32 -0.31
CA ARG A 154 -7.55 0.57 0.12
C ARG A 154 -7.49 0.47 1.63
N LEU A 155 -7.02 -0.68 2.09
CA LEU A 155 -6.77 -0.95 3.49
C LEU A 155 -5.39 -1.57 3.65
N ARG A 156 -4.47 -0.83 4.24
CA ARG A 156 -3.11 -1.26 4.57
C ARG A 156 -2.94 -1.45 6.06
N VAL A 157 -3.17 -2.68 6.51
CA VAL A 157 -2.95 -3.11 7.88
C VAL A 157 -1.54 -3.67 7.98
N SER A 158 -0.65 -2.95 8.64
CA SER A 158 0.75 -3.34 8.75
C SER A 158 1.16 -3.86 10.12
N GLN A 159 0.19 -3.95 11.04
CA GLN A 159 0.28 -4.74 12.25
C GLN A 159 -1.09 -5.26 12.65
N LEU A 160 -1.11 -6.34 13.42
CA LEU A 160 -2.28 -6.85 14.13
C LEU A 160 -1.85 -7.24 15.53
N LEU A 161 -2.59 -6.77 16.54
CA LEU A 161 -2.32 -7.10 17.94
C LEU A 161 -3.02 -8.43 18.29
N PRO A 162 -2.34 -9.35 18.98
CA PRO A 162 -2.99 -10.54 19.54
C PRO A 162 -3.78 -10.17 20.82
N PRO A 163 -4.64 -11.07 21.31
CA PRO A 163 -5.34 -10.90 22.57
C PRO A 163 -4.35 -10.79 23.74
N ILE A 164 -4.74 -10.02 24.77
CA ILE A 164 -3.94 -9.87 25.99
C ILE A 164 -4.03 -11.17 26.78
N ARG A 165 -2.90 -11.87 26.94
CA ARG A 165 -2.80 -12.96 27.91
C ARG A 165 -2.70 -12.35 29.31
N GLU A 166 -3.67 -12.63 30.18
CA GLU A 166 -3.39 -12.54 31.62
C GLU A 166 -2.30 -13.56 31.91
N SER A 167 -1.19 -13.12 32.52
CA SER A 167 -0.12 -14.02 32.91
C SER A 167 -0.70 -15.08 33.85
N ALA A 168 -0.90 -16.30 33.35
CA ALA A 168 -1.04 -17.45 34.22
C ALA A 168 0.22 -17.43 35.11
N ARG A 169 0.03 -17.39 36.42
CA ARG A 169 1.11 -17.53 37.39
C ARG A 169 1.81 -18.84 37.04
N PHE A 170 3.03 -18.75 36.53
CA PHE A 170 3.86 -19.92 36.33
C PHE A 170 4.24 -20.43 37.72
N ASP A 171 3.57 -21.48 38.18
CA ASP A 171 4.22 -22.43 39.07
C ASP A 171 5.36 -23.04 38.23
N GLU A 172 6.59 -22.69 38.58
CA GLU A 172 7.79 -23.34 38.05
C GLU A 172 7.75 -24.81 38.47
N ASP A 173 7.36 -25.70 37.54
CA ASP A 173 7.80 -27.11 37.51
C ASP A 173 7.23 -27.78 36.25
N ASP A 174 7.98 -27.73 35.15
CA ASP A 174 8.50 -28.93 34.47
C ASP A 174 9.03 -28.58 33.08
N ARG A 175 10.34 -28.76 32.93
CA ARG A 175 11.00 -28.85 31.63
C ARG A 175 10.67 -30.21 31.03
N SER A 176 10.01 -30.23 29.87
CA SER A 176 10.08 -31.38 28.97
C SER A 176 9.83 -30.97 27.52
N ASP A 177 10.90 -31.00 26.73
CA ASP A 177 10.87 -30.95 25.27
C ASP A 177 10.06 -32.11 24.71
N CYS A 178 8.85 -31.83 24.22
CA CYS A 178 8.17 -32.61 23.18
C CYS A 178 6.97 -31.81 22.66
N ALA A 179 7.13 -31.16 21.50
CA ALA A 179 6.02 -30.60 20.74
C ALA A 179 5.22 -31.74 20.08
N SER A 180 4.37 -32.39 20.87
CA SER A 180 3.26 -33.19 20.36
C SER A 180 2.00 -32.34 20.41
N ASP A 181 1.52 -32.05 19.22
CA ASP A 181 0.25 -31.41 18.89
C ASP A 181 -0.91 -32.25 19.45
N THR A 182 -1.37 -31.92 20.65
CA THR A 182 -2.65 -32.38 21.19
C THR A 182 -3.39 -31.14 21.68
N GLY A 183 -4.59 -30.94 21.11
CA GLY A 183 -5.40 -29.74 21.25
C GLY A 183 -5.71 -29.37 22.70
N SER A 184 -4.86 -28.52 23.27
CA SER A 184 -5.17 -27.76 24.46
C SER A 184 -5.97 -26.53 24.00
N GLU A 185 -7.23 -26.43 24.43
CA GLU A 185 -8.01 -25.19 24.40
C GLU A 185 -7.35 -24.15 25.30
N GLY A 186 -6.23 -23.59 24.84
CA GLY A 186 -5.69 -22.36 25.38
C GLY A 186 -6.60 -21.17 25.02
N PRO A 187 -6.49 -20.04 25.74
CA PRO A 187 -7.16 -18.81 25.34
C PRO A 187 -6.78 -18.48 23.89
N SER A 188 -7.78 -18.03 23.12
CA SER A 188 -7.64 -17.68 21.70
C SER A 188 -6.38 -16.83 21.49
N VAL A 189 -5.58 -17.14 20.47
CA VAL A 189 -4.43 -16.32 20.04
C VAL A 189 -4.78 -15.56 18.75
N ASP A 190 -6.05 -15.61 18.37
CA ASP A 190 -6.54 -15.12 17.08
C ASP A 190 -6.61 -13.59 17.07
N HIS A 191 -6.24 -13.00 15.93
CA HIS A 191 -6.17 -11.57 15.70
C HIS A 191 -7.54 -11.00 15.28
N PHE A 192 -7.53 -9.75 14.80
CA PHE A 192 -8.73 -9.10 14.26
C PHE A 192 -9.44 -9.94 13.17
N ASP A 193 -10.75 -10.13 13.33
CA ASP A 193 -11.58 -10.86 12.38
C ASP A 193 -12.09 -9.95 11.24
N PHE A 194 -11.45 -10.09 10.08
CA PHE A 194 -11.80 -9.33 8.87
C PHE A 194 -13.22 -9.61 8.34
N ARG A 195 -13.89 -10.69 8.76
CA ARG A 195 -15.27 -10.98 8.35
C ARG A 195 -16.26 -9.91 8.82
N ILE A 196 -15.94 -9.20 9.89
CA ILE A 196 -16.78 -8.13 10.45
C ILE A 196 -16.80 -6.90 9.54
N LEU A 197 -15.77 -6.73 8.70
CA LEU A 197 -15.50 -5.50 7.98
C LEU A 197 -15.59 -5.65 6.46
N LEU A 198 -14.92 -6.66 5.87
CA LEU A 198 -14.68 -6.69 4.41
C LEU A 198 -15.98 -6.79 3.59
N ASP A 199 -17.02 -7.46 4.11
CA ASP A 199 -18.33 -7.56 3.44
C ASP A 199 -19.11 -6.23 3.42
N LYS A 200 -18.76 -5.29 4.31
CA LYS A 200 -19.42 -3.98 4.44
C LYS A 200 -18.67 -2.85 3.70
N LEU A 201 -17.55 -3.13 3.06
CA LEU A 201 -16.78 -2.14 2.31
C LEU A 201 -17.05 -2.28 0.80
N PRO A 202 -18.01 -1.52 0.23
CA PRO A 202 -18.50 -1.75 -1.13
C PRO A 202 -17.51 -1.37 -2.23
N ASN A 203 -16.48 -0.57 -1.92
CA ASN A 203 -15.53 -0.04 -2.88
C ASN A 203 -14.09 -0.54 -2.62
N LEU A 204 -13.91 -1.56 -1.77
CA LEU A 204 -12.57 -2.03 -1.43
C LEU A 204 -11.92 -2.74 -2.62
N GLU A 205 -10.82 -2.18 -3.10
CA GLU A 205 -10.04 -2.64 -4.25
C GLU A 205 -8.69 -3.23 -3.82
N GLU A 206 -8.07 -2.74 -2.74
CA GLU A 206 -6.78 -3.22 -2.24
C GLU A 206 -6.84 -3.59 -0.76
N LEU A 207 -6.36 -4.78 -0.43
CA LEU A 207 -6.15 -5.24 0.94
C LEU A 207 -4.69 -5.67 1.10
N SER A 208 -3.97 -5.02 2.01
CA SER A 208 -2.62 -5.38 2.40
C SER A 208 -2.59 -5.66 3.89
N VAL A 209 -2.21 -6.86 4.31
CA VAL A 209 -2.22 -7.29 5.71
C VAL A 209 -0.88 -7.90 6.11
N VAL A 210 -0.39 -7.52 7.29
CA VAL A 210 0.76 -8.15 7.95
C VAL A 210 0.30 -8.70 9.30
N TYR A 211 0.43 -10.01 9.48
CA TYR A 211 0.21 -10.63 10.80
C TYR A 211 1.50 -10.50 11.61
N GLY A 212 1.47 -9.58 12.55
CA GLY A 212 2.58 -9.32 13.46
C GLY A 212 2.47 -7.94 14.10
N VAL A 213 3.15 -7.74 15.22
CA VAL A 213 3.21 -6.45 15.91
C VAL A 213 4.41 -5.63 15.44
N LYS A 214 4.21 -4.33 15.22
CA LYS A 214 5.33 -3.40 14.98
C LYS A 214 5.94 -2.97 16.31
N GLY A 215 7.26 -3.04 16.41
CA GLY A 215 8.00 -2.38 17.50
C GLY A 215 7.66 -2.94 18.88
N CYS A 216 7.85 -4.24 19.10
CA CYS A 216 7.57 -4.92 20.38
C CYS A 216 8.32 -4.36 21.60
N GLY A 217 9.37 -3.57 21.39
CA GLY A 217 10.21 -3.07 22.48
C GLY A 217 10.79 -4.22 23.31
N MET A 218 10.78 -4.07 24.63
CA MET A 218 11.25 -5.10 25.57
C MET A 218 10.20 -6.19 25.87
N ASN A 219 8.94 -6.00 25.44
CA ASN A 219 7.82 -6.92 25.70
C ASN A 219 7.66 -7.91 24.53
N PHE A 220 8.76 -8.51 24.10
CA PHE A 220 8.76 -9.44 22.98
C PHE A 220 8.24 -10.82 23.39
N GLU A 221 7.24 -11.32 22.65
CA GLU A 221 6.76 -12.70 22.73
C GLU A 221 6.57 -13.26 21.31
N TRP A 222 6.75 -14.58 21.13
CA TRP A 222 6.68 -15.22 19.81
C TRP A 222 5.27 -15.25 19.21
N ASN A 223 4.23 -15.28 20.07
CA ASN A 223 2.81 -15.21 19.72
C ASN A 223 2.44 -13.88 19.02
N LEU A 224 3.16 -12.79 19.28
CA LEU A 224 2.95 -11.47 18.65
C LEU A 224 3.10 -11.49 17.13
N PHE A 225 3.65 -12.58 16.58
CA PHE A 225 3.89 -12.76 15.16
C PHE A 225 3.28 -14.06 14.66
N GLU A 226 2.39 -14.67 15.42
CA GLU A 226 1.76 -15.93 15.05
C GLU A 226 0.58 -15.65 14.12
N PHE A 227 0.61 -16.19 12.91
CA PHE A 227 -0.56 -16.22 12.04
C PHE A 227 -1.21 -17.59 12.24
N THR A 228 -2.29 -17.65 13.00
CA THR A 228 -2.92 -18.92 13.37
C THR A 228 -3.67 -19.53 12.19
N PHE A 229 -4.04 -20.81 12.28
CA PHE A 229 -4.89 -21.42 11.26
C PHE A 229 -6.31 -20.81 11.23
N ARG A 230 -6.85 -20.42 12.40
CA ARG A 230 -8.16 -19.77 12.51
C ARG A 230 -8.16 -18.35 11.95
N ASP A 231 -7.07 -17.60 12.14
CA ASP A 231 -6.84 -16.32 11.47
C ASP A 231 -6.90 -16.50 9.95
N CYS A 232 -6.19 -17.51 9.44
CA CYS A 232 -6.17 -17.83 8.02
C CYS A 232 -7.55 -18.23 7.49
N GLU A 233 -8.32 -19.01 8.24
CA GLU A 233 -9.67 -19.40 7.87
C GLU A 233 -10.63 -18.20 7.83
N SER A 234 -10.55 -17.33 8.84
CA SER A 234 -11.36 -16.12 8.92
C SER A 234 -11.04 -15.15 7.80
N LEU A 235 -9.76 -14.93 7.51
CA LEU A 235 -9.31 -14.14 6.38
C LEU A 235 -9.76 -14.75 5.05
N ALA A 236 -9.62 -16.06 4.86
CA ALA A 236 -10.04 -16.73 3.63
C ALA A 236 -11.55 -16.57 3.37
N LYS A 237 -12.38 -16.71 4.42
CA LYS A 237 -13.82 -16.47 4.35
C LYS A 237 -14.15 -15.01 4.03
N ALA A 238 -13.42 -14.07 4.63
CA ALA A 238 -13.62 -12.64 4.38
C ALA A 238 -13.25 -12.26 2.94
N LEU A 239 -12.14 -12.80 2.41
CA LEU A 239 -11.74 -12.65 1.01
C LEU A 239 -12.78 -13.24 0.04
N HIS A 240 -13.38 -14.38 0.39
CA HIS A 240 -14.44 -14.96 -0.43
C HIS A 240 -15.62 -13.99 -0.59
N SER A 241 -16.03 -13.28 0.46
CA SER A 241 -17.16 -12.34 0.43
C SER A 241 -16.86 -11.05 -0.34
N CYS A 242 -15.61 -10.58 -0.33
CA CYS A 242 -15.21 -9.28 -0.89
C CYS A 242 -14.98 -9.31 -2.42
N LYS A 243 -16.06 -9.31 -3.22
CA LYS A 243 -15.97 -9.48 -4.69
C LYS A 243 -15.34 -8.30 -5.46
N THR A 244 -15.10 -7.16 -4.83
CA THR A 244 -14.52 -5.97 -5.46
C THR A 244 -12.99 -5.95 -5.43
N LEU A 245 -12.37 -6.89 -4.69
CA LEU A 245 -10.95 -6.88 -4.43
C LEU A 245 -10.11 -7.16 -5.68
N GLN A 246 -9.30 -6.18 -6.07
CA GLN A 246 -8.39 -6.26 -7.22
C GLN A 246 -6.97 -6.64 -6.81
N VAL A 247 -6.56 -6.23 -5.61
CA VAL A 247 -5.19 -6.40 -5.12
C VAL A 247 -5.22 -6.99 -3.73
N PHE A 248 -4.63 -8.17 -3.57
CA PHE A 248 -4.46 -8.81 -2.27
C PHE A 248 -2.98 -8.99 -1.96
N ARG A 249 -2.53 -8.46 -0.82
CA ARG A 249 -1.16 -8.60 -0.32
C ARG A 249 -1.16 -9.12 1.10
N ILE A 250 -0.45 -10.20 1.34
CA ILE A 250 -0.14 -10.68 2.69
C ILE A 250 1.34 -11.05 2.74
N HIS A 251 2.14 -10.10 3.22
CA HIS A 251 3.59 -10.23 3.26
C HIS A 251 4.08 -10.32 4.70
N ARG A 252 5.16 -11.09 4.95
CA ARG A 252 5.76 -11.22 6.29
C ARG A 252 4.78 -11.72 7.36
N SER A 253 3.89 -12.63 6.98
CA SER A 253 2.81 -13.14 7.84
C SER A 253 2.96 -14.64 8.12
N LYS A 254 4.15 -15.21 7.92
CA LYS A 254 4.45 -16.65 8.12
C LYS A 254 3.45 -17.59 7.43
N VAL A 255 2.95 -17.22 6.24
CA VAL A 255 2.06 -18.09 5.46
C VAL A 255 2.84 -19.33 4.99
N ASP A 256 2.47 -20.50 5.50
CA ASP A 256 3.01 -21.81 5.09
C ASP A 256 2.18 -22.42 3.94
N ASP A 257 2.53 -23.65 3.54
CA ASP A 257 1.84 -24.36 2.46
C ASP A 257 0.36 -24.63 2.75
N GLU A 258 -0.01 -24.91 4.00
CA GLU A 258 -1.39 -25.24 4.36
C GLU A 258 -2.26 -24.00 4.32
N LYS A 259 -1.77 -22.91 4.92
CA LYS A 259 -2.43 -21.60 4.90
C LYS A 259 -2.51 -21.04 3.48
N CYS A 260 -1.45 -21.19 2.69
CA CYS A 260 -1.46 -20.82 1.28
C CYS A 260 -2.53 -21.60 0.50
N CYS A 261 -2.64 -22.92 0.70
CA CYS A 261 -3.67 -23.72 0.05
C CYS A 261 -5.08 -23.25 0.43
N LEU A 262 -5.31 -22.94 1.71
CA LEU A 262 -6.60 -22.45 2.21
C LEU A 262 -6.97 -21.09 1.59
N LEU A 263 -6.07 -20.11 1.63
CA LEU A 263 -6.29 -18.79 1.02
C LEU A 263 -6.55 -18.93 -0.49
N VAL A 264 -5.71 -19.67 -1.20
CA VAL A 264 -5.85 -19.87 -2.64
C VAL A 264 -7.17 -20.56 -2.99
N SER A 265 -7.65 -21.51 -2.18
CA SER A 265 -8.92 -22.21 -2.43
C SER A 265 -10.11 -21.25 -2.53
N GLN A 266 -10.09 -20.16 -1.75
CA GLN A 266 -11.15 -19.14 -1.76
C GLN A 266 -10.98 -18.09 -2.86
N LEU A 267 -9.78 -18.01 -3.46
CA LEU A 267 -9.44 -17.06 -4.53
C LEU A 267 -9.54 -17.65 -5.94
N LEU A 268 -9.73 -18.97 -6.10
CA LEU A 268 -9.69 -19.67 -7.40
C LEU A 268 -10.57 -19.03 -8.47
N ASP A 269 -11.77 -18.57 -8.12
CA ASP A 269 -12.75 -17.97 -9.02
C ASP A 269 -13.09 -16.52 -8.61
N HIS A 270 -12.12 -15.80 -8.02
CA HIS A 270 -12.35 -14.41 -7.62
C HIS A 270 -12.58 -13.53 -8.86
N PRO A 271 -13.69 -12.77 -8.95
CA PRO A 271 -14.12 -12.14 -10.20
C PRO A 271 -13.24 -10.98 -10.66
N SER A 272 -12.57 -10.29 -9.73
CA SER A 272 -11.89 -9.02 -9.98
C SER A 272 -10.40 -9.01 -9.62
N LEU A 273 -9.85 -10.12 -9.12
CA LEU A 273 -8.47 -10.17 -8.60
C LEU A 273 -7.45 -10.07 -9.75
N GLN A 274 -6.57 -9.08 -9.67
CA GLN A 274 -5.55 -8.77 -10.69
C GLN A 274 -4.11 -8.86 -10.14
N GLU A 275 -3.89 -8.57 -8.86
CA GLU A 275 -2.58 -8.67 -8.22
C GLU A 275 -2.63 -9.49 -6.93
N LEU A 276 -1.67 -10.40 -6.79
CA LEU A 276 -1.49 -11.23 -5.62
C LEU A 276 -0.04 -11.16 -5.13
N ASP A 277 0.14 -10.80 -3.86
CA ASP A 277 1.44 -10.75 -3.21
C ASP A 277 1.46 -11.62 -1.95
N PHE A 278 2.29 -12.67 -1.99
CA PHE A 278 2.61 -13.57 -0.89
C PHE A 278 4.09 -13.52 -0.53
N SER A 279 4.76 -12.40 -0.76
CA SER A 279 6.20 -12.27 -0.51
C SER A 279 6.58 -12.41 0.96
N HIS A 280 7.81 -12.85 1.22
CA HIS A 280 8.38 -12.96 2.57
C HIS A 280 7.57 -13.89 3.49
N ASN A 281 7.21 -15.08 3.02
CA ASN A 281 6.47 -16.08 3.77
C ASN A 281 7.22 -17.44 3.78
N HIS A 282 6.52 -18.52 4.10
CA HIS A 282 7.07 -19.87 4.23
C HIS A 282 6.44 -20.83 3.21
N ILE A 283 6.04 -20.32 2.04
CA ILE A 283 5.41 -21.11 0.99
C ILE A 283 6.46 -22.00 0.32
N GLY A 284 6.24 -23.30 0.34
CA GLY A 284 7.02 -24.33 -0.33
C GLY A 284 6.37 -24.81 -1.62
N ASP A 285 6.72 -26.03 -2.03
CA ASP A 285 6.31 -26.60 -3.31
C ASP A 285 4.81 -26.95 -3.35
N ARG A 286 4.20 -27.29 -2.20
CA ARG A 286 2.77 -27.63 -2.14
C ARG A 286 1.92 -26.37 -2.33
N GLY A 287 2.28 -25.27 -1.67
CA GLY A 287 1.62 -23.98 -1.85
C GLY A 287 1.84 -23.41 -3.26
N ALA A 288 3.06 -23.52 -3.81
CA ALA A 288 3.34 -23.15 -5.20
C ALA A 288 2.46 -23.91 -6.21
N ARG A 289 2.21 -25.21 -5.98
CA ARG A 289 1.27 -26.00 -6.80
C ARG A 289 -0.16 -25.50 -6.70
N ALA A 290 -0.61 -25.08 -5.51
CA ALA A 290 -1.93 -24.46 -5.35
C ALA A 290 -2.02 -23.14 -6.12
N ILE A 291 -0.99 -22.30 -6.04
CA ILE A 291 -0.89 -21.05 -6.82
C ILE A 291 -0.89 -21.35 -8.33
N GLY A 292 -0.21 -22.41 -8.78
CA GLY A 292 -0.30 -22.86 -10.18
C GLY A 292 -1.73 -23.18 -10.62
N LYS A 293 -2.55 -23.78 -9.74
CA LYS A 293 -3.98 -24.00 -10.02
C LYS A 293 -4.75 -22.69 -10.10
N LEU A 294 -4.43 -21.70 -9.26
CA LEU A 294 -5.01 -20.36 -9.31
C LEU A 294 -4.74 -19.64 -10.62
N LEU A 295 -3.50 -19.70 -11.12
CA LEU A 295 -3.14 -19.08 -12.40
C LEU A 295 -3.95 -19.61 -13.58
N ASN A 296 -4.41 -20.87 -13.54
CA ASN A 296 -5.22 -21.45 -14.61
C ASN A 296 -6.69 -21.03 -14.58
N ARG A 297 -7.18 -20.46 -13.46
CA ARG A 297 -8.61 -20.11 -13.26
C ARG A 297 -8.86 -18.62 -13.06
N SER A 298 -7.81 -17.83 -12.87
CA SER A 298 -7.89 -16.40 -12.57
C SER A 298 -7.41 -15.53 -13.75
N GLN A 299 -7.79 -14.26 -13.71
CA GLN A 299 -7.31 -13.21 -14.63
C GLN A 299 -6.18 -12.39 -14.00
N LEU A 300 -5.35 -13.06 -13.18
CA LEU A 300 -4.27 -12.42 -12.46
C LEU A 300 -3.23 -11.87 -13.44
N LYS A 301 -2.91 -10.57 -13.31
CA LYS A 301 -1.90 -9.87 -14.12
C LYS A 301 -0.54 -9.86 -13.45
N LYS A 302 -0.49 -9.85 -12.12
CA LYS A 302 0.75 -9.77 -11.35
C LYS A 302 0.75 -10.74 -10.17
N LEU A 303 1.81 -11.55 -10.09
CA LEU A 303 2.04 -12.49 -9.00
C LEU A 303 3.42 -12.24 -8.37
N VAL A 304 3.43 -11.94 -7.07
CA VAL A 304 4.65 -11.71 -6.30
C VAL A 304 4.75 -12.76 -5.19
N ILE A 305 5.71 -13.67 -5.31
CA ILE A 305 5.98 -14.76 -4.35
C ILE A 305 7.47 -14.81 -3.99
N CYS A 306 8.11 -13.62 -3.98
CA CYS A 306 9.51 -13.43 -3.64
C CYS A 306 9.80 -13.81 -2.17
N ASN A 307 10.98 -14.35 -1.90
CA ASN A 307 11.44 -14.72 -0.56
C ASN A 307 10.49 -15.71 0.13
N ASN A 308 10.37 -16.89 -0.48
CA ASN A 308 9.64 -18.03 0.02
C ASN A 308 10.56 -19.27 -0.02
N GLN A 309 10.01 -20.46 0.19
CA GLN A 309 10.74 -21.73 0.24
C GLN A 309 10.49 -22.61 -0.99
N ILE A 310 10.10 -22.02 -2.13
CA ILE A 310 9.78 -22.73 -3.36
C ILE A 310 11.05 -23.33 -3.97
N ARG A 311 10.99 -24.60 -4.38
CA ARG A 311 12.09 -25.35 -5.01
C ARG A 311 11.72 -25.73 -6.44
N GLY A 312 12.57 -26.53 -7.08
CA GLY A 312 12.38 -27.04 -8.44
C GLY A 312 10.97 -27.59 -8.71
N PRO A 313 10.42 -28.50 -7.87
CA PRO A 313 9.09 -29.07 -8.09
C PRO A 313 7.95 -28.03 -8.03
N GLY A 314 8.02 -27.07 -7.11
CA GLY A 314 7.05 -25.99 -7.03
C GLY A 314 7.13 -25.06 -8.25
N ALA A 315 8.34 -24.74 -8.70
CA ALA A 315 8.55 -23.94 -9.89
C ALA A 315 8.11 -24.64 -11.18
N GLN A 316 8.29 -25.96 -11.29
CA GLN A 316 7.75 -26.76 -12.40
C GLN A 316 6.22 -26.68 -12.46
N ALA A 317 5.54 -26.72 -11.31
CA ALA A 317 4.09 -26.56 -11.26
C ALA A 317 3.64 -25.17 -11.73
N LEU A 318 4.36 -24.12 -11.31
CA LEU A 318 4.11 -22.75 -11.76
C LEU A 318 4.39 -22.60 -13.27
N ALA A 319 5.49 -23.17 -13.77
CA ALA A 319 5.85 -23.16 -15.19
C ALA A 319 4.79 -23.86 -16.06
N HIS A 320 4.28 -25.01 -15.60
CA HIS A 320 3.20 -25.71 -16.29
C HIS A 320 1.95 -24.83 -16.42
N ALA A 321 1.55 -24.15 -15.33
CA ALA A 321 0.43 -23.22 -15.37
C ALA A 321 0.72 -22.00 -16.27
N LEU A 322 1.90 -21.41 -16.17
CA LEU A 322 2.34 -20.27 -16.97
C LEU A 322 2.28 -20.56 -18.48
N SER A 323 2.64 -21.77 -18.90
CA SER A 323 2.61 -22.17 -20.31
C SER A 323 1.21 -22.15 -20.96
N ARG A 324 0.15 -22.13 -20.14
CA ARG A 324 -1.26 -22.12 -20.57
C ARG A 324 -1.98 -20.83 -20.17
N ASN A 325 -1.41 -20.07 -19.26
CA ASN A 325 -1.98 -18.82 -18.79
C ASN A 325 -1.85 -17.74 -19.86
N THR A 326 -2.89 -16.92 -19.99
CA THR A 326 -3.01 -15.86 -21.01
C THR A 326 -3.28 -14.48 -20.40
N SER A 327 -3.05 -14.29 -19.10
CA SER A 327 -3.41 -13.07 -18.37
C SER A 327 -2.24 -12.49 -17.57
N LEU A 328 -1.32 -13.33 -17.09
CA LEU A 328 -0.20 -12.95 -16.26
C LEU A 328 0.84 -12.21 -17.08
N MET A 329 1.14 -10.99 -16.64
CA MET A 329 2.12 -10.08 -17.25
C MET A 329 3.38 -9.94 -16.39
N SER A 330 3.28 -10.16 -15.07
CA SER A 330 4.41 -10.04 -14.15
C SER A 330 4.47 -11.19 -13.16
N LEU A 331 5.64 -11.85 -13.09
CA LEU A 331 5.94 -12.92 -12.15
C LEU A 331 7.24 -12.63 -11.40
N ASN A 332 7.14 -12.49 -10.09
CA ASN A 332 8.30 -12.32 -9.21
C ASN A 332 8.51 -13.53 -8.30
N LEU A 333 9.59 -14.26 -8.58
CA LEU A 333 10.01 -15.50 -7.93
C LEU A 333 11.38 -15.35 -7.23
N ARG A 334 11.87 -14.12 -7.06
CA ARG A 334 13.17 -13.86 -6.46
C ARG A 334 13.34 -14.51 -5.08
N LEU A 335 14.58 -14.77 -4.69
CA LEU A 335 14.95 -15.25 -3.35
C LEU A 335 14.22 -16.55 -2.94
N ASN A 336 14.02 -17.47 -3.89
CA ASN A 336 13.56 -18.83 -3.63
C ASN A 336 14.73 -19.82 -3.81
N ARG A 337 14.45 -21.11 -3.96
CA ARG A 337 15.46 -22.17 -4.13
C ARG A 337 15.15 -23.02 -5.35
N ILE A 338 14.72 -22.36 -6.43
CA ILE A 338 14.17 -22.98 -7.65
C ILE A 338 15.18 -23.94 -8.30
N GLY A 339 16.47 -23.59 -8.32
CA GLY A 339 17.52 -24.40 -8.93
C GLY A 339 17.34 -24.57 -10.44
N ASP A 340 18.20 -25.40 -11.06
CA ASP A 340 18.19 -25.57 -12.50
C ASP A 340 16.97 -26.29 -13.04
N GLU A 341 16.44 -27.28 -12.32
CA GLU A 341 15.22 -28.00 -12.73
C GLU A 341 14.02 -27.06 -12.91
N GLY A 342 13.84 -26.12 -11.99
CA GLY A 342 12.77 -25.14 -12.08
C GLY A 342 13.09 -24.02 -13.07
N GLY A 343 14.36 -23.62 -13.19
CA GLY A 343 14.83 -22.66 -14.18
C GLY A 343 14.56 -23.11 -15.62
N GLN A 344 14.92 -24.36 -15.94
CA GLN A 344 14.66 -24.99 -17.23
C GLN A 344 13.16 -25.12 -17.51
N ALA A 345 12.36 -25.49 -16.52
CA ALA A 345 10.90 -25.58 -16.69
C ALA A 345 10.28 -24.21 -17.00
N LEU A 346 10.71 -23.16 -16.30
CA LEU A 346 10.26 -21.79 -16.56
C LEU A 346 10.67 -21.33 -17.97
N ALA A 347 11.89 -21.63 -18.40
CA ALA A 347 12.34 -21.35 -19.77
C ALA A 347 11.46 -22.04 -20.83
N GLN A 348 11.14 -23.33 -20.65
CA GLN A 348 10.23 -24.05 -21.53
C GLN A 348 8.82 -23.44 -21.55
N ALA A 349 8.35 -22.92 -20.42
CA ALA A 349 7.06 -22.24 -20.36
C ALA A 349 7.06 -20.90 -21.13
N LEU A 350 8.17 -20.16 -21.12
CA LEU A 350 8.31 -18.89 -21.85
C LEU A 350 8.23 -19.04 -23.36
N VAL A 351 8.66 -20.18 -23.91
CA VAL A 351 8.51 -20.46 -25.34
C VAL A 351 7.03 -20.39 -25.76
N LYS A 352 6.15 -20.96 -24.92
CA LYS A 352 4.70 -21.03 -25.18
C LYS A 352 3.93 -19.81 -24.71
N ASN A 353 4.32 -19.24 -23.57
CA ASN A 353 3.64 -18.08 -23.00
C ASN A 353 3.93 -16.83 -23.83
N LYS A 354 2.88 -16.12 -24.25
CA LYS A 354 2.96 -14.89 -25.06
C LYS A 354 2.34 -13.69 -24.35
N THR A 355 2.31 -13.69 -23.01
CA THR A 355 1.69 -12.62 -22.21
C THR A 355 2.59 -12.06 -21.14
N LEU A 356 3.57 -12.83 -20.67
CA LEU A 356 4.48 -12.42 -19.63
C LEU A 356 5.47 -11.39 -20.18
N VAL A 357 5.51 -10.24 -19.50
CA VAL A 357 6.35 -9.08 -19.82
C VAL A 357 7.51 -8.98 -18.83
N ASN A 358 7.25 -9.28 -17.55
CA ASN A 358 8.21 -9.15 -16.45
C ASN A 358 8.44 -10.49 -15.75
N LEU A 359 9.68 -10.96 -15.74
CA LEU A 359 10.09 -12.17 -15.03
C LEU A 359 11.28 -11.90 -14.10
N HIS A 360 11.09 -12.11 -12.80
CA HIS A 360 12.17 -11.94 -11.82
C HIS A 360 12.54 -13.26 -11.16
N LEU A 361 13.76 -13.73 -11.42
CA LEU A 361 14.34 -14.99 -10.94
C LEU A 361 15.63 -14.77 -10.13
N GLY A 362 15.94 -13.55 -9.71
CA GLY A 362 17.17 -13.30 -8.96
C GLY A 362 17.26 -14.07 -7.63
N GLY A 363 18.43 -14.60 -7.30
CA GLY A 363 18.68 -15.31 -6.04
C GLY A 363 17.98 -16.67 -5.93
N ASN A 364 18.03 -17.50 -6.98
CA ASN A 364 17.32 -18.78 -7.06
C ASN A 364 18.21 -20.02 -7.17
N LYS A 365 19.53 -19.87 -7.00
CA LYS A 365 20.53 -20.94 -7.16
C LYS A 365 20.53 -21.57 -8.56
N MET A 366 20.20 -20.80 -9.58
CA MET A 366 20.31 -21.21 -10.97
C MET A 366 21.78 -21.15 -11.41
N THR A 367 22.18 -22.06 -12.28
CA THR A 367 23.54 -22.15 -12.83
C THR A 367 23.52 -22.18 -14.36
N GLU A 368 24.63 -22.54 -14.99
CA GLU A 368 24.78 -22.62 -16.46
C GLU A 368 23.62 -23.34 -17.18
N PRO A 369 23.11 -24.51 -16.73
CA PRO A 369 22.05 -25.22 -17.45
C PRO A 369 20.74 -24.43 -17.54
N SER A 370 20.46 -23.58 -16.55
CA SER A 370 19.34 -22.65 -16.63
C SER A 370 19.60 -21.54 -17.65
N ALA A 371 20.82 -21.01 -17.70
CA ALA A 371 21.20 -19.97 -18.65
C ALA A 371 21.06 -20.46 -20.10
N VAL A 372 21.48 -21.71 -20.37
CA VAL A 372 21.29 -22.37 -21.68
C VAL A 372 19.82 -22.45 -22.06
N ALA A 373 18.97 -22.95 -21.16
CA ALA A 373 17.54 -23.09 -21.45
C ALA A 373 16.85 -21.72 -21.64
N LEU A 374 17.20 -20.73 -20.82
CA LEU A 374 16.68 -19.37 -20.94
C LEU A 374 17.11 -18.72 -22.26
N SER A 375 18.36 -18.90 -22.67
CA SER A 375 18.85 -18.41 -23.96
C SER A 375 18.03 -18.95 -25.13
N GLN A 376 17.80 -20.26 -25.17
CA GLN A 376 16.95 -20.89 -26.18
C GLN A 376 15.53 -20.32 -26.16
N ALA A 377 14.96 -20.12 -24.97
CA ALA A 377 13.63 -19.54 -24.83
C ALA A 377 13.56 -18.07 -25.30
N LEU A 378 14.62 -17.29 -25.09
CA LEU A 378 14.70 -15.89 -25.51
C LEU A 378 14.75 -15.72 -27.03
N VAL A 379 15.29 -16.70 -27.76
CA VAL A 379 15.27 -16.68 -29.24
C VAL A 379 13.82 -16.75 -29.76
N GLU A 380 12.94 -17.51 -29.10
CA GLU A 380 11.55 -17.73 -29.53
C GLU A 380 10.52 -16.80 -28.85
N ASN A 381 10.83 -16.31 -27.66
CA ASN A 381 9.94 -15.42 -26.92
C ASN A 381 10.11 -13.97 -27.41
N CYS A 382 9.00 -13.33 -27.75
CA CYS A 382 8.97 -11.96 -28.27
C CYS A 382 8.10 -11.03 -27.41
N THR A 383 7.75 -11.44 -26.19
CA THR A 383 6.83 -10.69 -25.30
C THR A 383 7.48 -10.26 -24.00
N LEU A 384 8.53 -10.96 -23.55
CA LEU A 384 9.28 -10.62 -22.36
C LEU A 384 10.09 -9.36 -22.63
N GLU A 385 9.93 -8.37 -21.76
CA GLU A 385 10.61 -7.08 -21.82
C GLU A 385 11.64 -6.95 -20.70
N ASN A 386 11.34 -7.47 -19.50
CA ASN A 386 12.19 -7.34 -18.32
C ASN A 386 12.50 -8.69 -17.69
N LEU A 387 13.78 -9.01 -17.58
CA LEU A 387 14.28 -10.26 -17.01
C LEU A 387 15.28 -9.95 -15.88
N ASN A 388 15.08 -10.53 -14.70
CA ASN A 388 16.07 -10.42 -13.61
C ASN A 388 16.64 -11.79 -13.27
N LEU A 389 17.95 -11.98 -13.51
CA LEU A 389 18.70 -13.19 -13.17
C LEU A 389 19.75 -12.94 -12.08
N SER A 390 19.78 -11.75 -11.49
CA SER A 390 20.80 -11.34 -10.51
C SER A 390 21.00 -12.35 -9.38
N ASN A 391 22.22 -12.42 -8.84
CA ASN A 391 22.54 -13.28 -7.69
C ASN A 391 22.28 -14.78 -7.94
N ASN A 392 22.51 -15.26 -9.17
CA ASN A 392 22.51 -16.68 -9.57
C ASN A 392 23.87 -17.05 -10.15
N LYS A 393 24.36 -18.29 -10.00
CA LYS A 393 25.73 -18.64 -10.41
C LYS A 393 25.81 -19.14 -11.86
N LEU A 394 25.44 -18.28 -12.81
CA LEU A 394 25.34 -18.65 -14.23
C LEU A 394 26.70 -18.97 -14.86
N GLY A 395 27.75 -18.30 -14.39
CA GLY A 395 29.12 -18.52 -14.85
C GLY A 395 29.42 -17.91 -16.21
N VAL A 396 30.69 -17.98 -16.60
CA VAL A 396 31.21 -17.38 -17.84
C VAL A 396 30.55 -17.99 -19.07
N ASP A 397 30.41 -19.32 -19.12
CA ASP A 397 29.82 -20.00 -20.28
C ASP A 397 28.30 -19.78 -20.36
N GLY A 398 27.61 -19.73 -19.21
CA GLY A 398 26.20 -19.30 -19.17
C GLY A 398 26.01 -17.87 -19.70
N GLY A 399 26.96 -16.98 -19.42
CA GLY A 399 27.01 -15.63 -19.97
C GLY A 399 27.11 -15.58 -21.50
N LYS A 400 28.02 -16.36 -22.09
CA LYS A 400 28.18 -16.44 -23.56
C LYS A 400 26.93 -16.95 -24.25
N VAL A 401 26.30 -17.98 -23.68
CA VAL A 401 25.08 -18.55 -24.26
C VAL A 401 23.91 -17.57 -24.14
N LEU A 402 23.80 -16.83 -23.03
CA LEU A 402 22.82 -15.75 -22.92
C LEU A 402 23.08 -14.61 -23.89
N GLU A 403 24.34 -14.25 -24.13
CA GLU A 403 24.72 -13.25 -25.13
C GLU A 403 24.24 -13.66 -26.53
N GLU A 404 24.46 -14.92 -26.93
CA GLU A 404 23.98 -15.45 -28.21
C GLU A 404 22.45 -15.47 -28.32
N GLY A 405 21.75 -15.83 -27.24
CA GLY A 405 20.28 -15.79 -27.22
C GLY A 405 19.74 -14.36 -27.34
N MET A 406 20.35 -13.41 -26.63
CA MET A 406 19.98 -12.00 -26.65
C MET A 406 20.23 -11.34 -28.00
N SER A 407 21.26 -11.74 -28.75
CA SER A 407 21.51 -11.16 -30.08
C SER A 407 20.40 -11.43 -31.09
N HIS A 408 19.57 -12.45 -30.85
CA HIS A 408 18.40 -12.80 -31.66
C HIS A 408 17.09 -12.25 -31.09
N ASN A 409 17.08 -11.78 -29.84
CA ASN A 409 15.90 -11.25 -29.19
C ASN A 409 15.77 -9.73 -29.40
N SER A 410 14.57 -9.28 -29.78
CA SER A 410 14.25 -7.86 -30.01
C SER A 410 13.21 -7.29 -29.05
N SER A 411 12.66 -8.09 -28.13
CA SER A 411 11.63 -7.66 -27.18
C SER A 411 12.20 -7.24 -25.84
N LEU A 412 13.29 -7.87 -25.39
CA LEU A 412 13.85 -7.62 -24.07
C LEU A 412 14.58 -6.28 -24.03
N VAL A 413 14.20 -5.45 -23.07
CA VAL A 413 14.74 -4.09 -22.87
C VAL A 413 15.53 -3.97 -21.58
N GLU A 414 15.30 -4.84 -20.59
CA GLU A 414 16.05 -4.86 -19.33
C GLU A 414 16.44 -6.30 -18.95
N CYS A 415 17.73 -6.49 -18.65
CA CYS A 415 18.24 -7.72 -18.05
C CYS A 415 19.16 -7.39 -16.88
N ASP A 416 18.82 -7.84 -15.67
CA ASP A 416 19.69 -7.69 -14.49
C ASP A 416 20.54 -8.96 -14.29
N LEU A 417 21.84 -8.84 -14.57
CA LEU A 417 22.85 -9.90 -14.46
C LEU A 417 23.83 -9.68 -13.30
N ARG A 418 23.56 -8.74 -12.38
CA ARG A 418 24.48 -8.46 -11.28
C ARG A 418 24.71 -9.69 -10.41
N LEU A 419 25.95 -9.91 -9.97
CA LEU A 419 26.33 -11.05 -9.13
C LEU A 419 25.99 -12.40 -9.77
N THR A 420 26.27 -12.57 -11.08
CA THR A 420 26.00 -13.83 -11.79
C THR A 420 27.20 -14.65 -12.26
N ASP A 421 28.41 -14.20 -11.94
CA ASP A 421 29.67 -14.77 -12.43
C ASP A 421 29.81 -14.78 -13.96
N VAL A 422 29.00 -13.98 -14.66
CA VAL A 422 29.11 -13.70 -16.10
C VAL A 422 30.30 -12.79 -16.35
N ALA A 423 31.05 -13.06 -17.43
CA ALA A 423 32.19 -12.24 -17.82
C ALA A 423 31.75 -10.82 -18.24
N GLN A 424 32.57 -9.82 -17.90
CA GLN A 424 32.28 -8.42 -18.18
C GLN A 424 32.09 -8.13 -19.68
N ASP A 425 32.81 -8.84 -20.55
CA ASP A 425 32.68 -8.71 -22.01
C ASP A 425 31.28 -9.12 -22.49
N SER A 426 30.77 -10.27 -22.02
CA SER A 426 29.41 -10.72 -22.34
C SER A 426 28.34 -9.81 -21.74
N GLU A 427 28.52 -9.34 -20.50
CA GLU A 427 27.61 -8.35 -19.89
C GLU A 427 27.55 -7.04 -20.70
N TYR A 428 28.71 -6.59 -21.21
CA TYR A 428 28.77 -5.43 -22.10
C TYR A 428 28.01 -5.67 -23.41
N CYS A 429 28.24 -6.79 -24.09
CA CYS A 429 27.53 -7.15 -25.33
C CYS A 429 26.01 -7.22 -25.11
N ILE A 430 25.56 -7.90 -24.05
CA ILE A 430 24.14 -7.96 -23.67
C ILE A 430 23.59 -6.56 -23.43
N THR A 431 24.31 -5.70 -22.72
CA THR A 431 23.89 -4.31 -22.47
C THR A 431 23.73 -3.51 -23.77
N GLN A 432 24.59 -3.71 -24.77
CA GLN A 432 24.44 -3.05 -26.08
C GLN A 432 23.21 -3.56 -26.84
N ALA A 433 22.93 -4.87 -26.79
CA ALA A 433 21.72 -5.44 -27.38
C ALA A 433 20.45 -4.85 -26.73
N LEU A 434 20.41 -4.77 -25.40
CA LEU A 434 19.29 -4.16 -24.66
C LEU A 434 19.08 -2.69 -25.00
N ARG A 435 20.15 -1.89 -25.10
CA ARG A 435 20.07 -0.47 -25.52
C ARG A 435 19.51 -0.34 -26.93
N THR A 436 19.89 -1.24 -27.83
CA THR A 436 19.35 -1.26 -29.19
C THR A 436 17.84 -1.53 -29.14
N ASN A 437 17.40 -2.52 -28.38
CA ASN A 437 15.97 -2.83 -28.21
C ASN A 437 15.19 -1.67 -27.56
N GLN A 438 15.73 -1.03 -26.52
CA GLN A 438 15.16 0.16 -25.89
C GLN A 438 14.93 1.30 -26.89
N SER A 439 15.93 1.57 -27.75
CA SER A 439 15.81 2.61 -28.77
C SER A 439 14.72 2.28 -29.81
N GLN A 440 14.60 1.01 -30.21
CA GLN A 440 13.56 0.55 -31.14
C GLN A 440 12.16 0.65 -30.51
N ALA A 441 12.03 0.28 -29.23
CA ALA A 441 10.78 0.42 -28.49
C ALA A 441 10.36 1.89 -28.35
N ALA A 442 11.30 2.80 -28.07
CA ALA A 442 11.04 4.23 -27.99
C ALA A 442 10.56 4.81 -29.34
N CYS A 443 11.17 4.41 -30.46
CA CYS A 443 10.74 4.82 -31.80
C CYS A 443 9.31 4.36 -32.12
N LYS A 444 8.93 3.12 -31.75
CA LYS A 444 7.57 2.60 -31.96
C LYS A 444 6.50 3.38 -31.18
N ASN A 445 6.84 3.88 -30.01
CA ASN A 445 5.92 4.65 -29.17
C ASN A 445 5.76 6.12 -29.60
N GLN A 446 6.59 6.62 -30.51
CA GLN A 446 6.57 8.02 -30.99
C GLN A 446 5.88 8.21 -32.35
N THR A 447 5.55 7.14 -33.07
CA THR A 447 4.70 7.21 -34.27
C THR A 447 3.22 7.24 -33.86
N PRO A 448 2.50 8.37 -34.04
CA PRO A 448 1.06 8.39 -33.80
C PRO A 448 0.37 7.59 -34.90
N GLY A 449 -0.41 6.60 -34.50
CA GLY A 449 -1.30 5.83 -35.38
C GLY A 449 -2.56 6.61 -35.76
#